data_AF-A0A484L232-F1
#
_entry.id   AF-A0A484L232-F1
#
_cell.length_a   1.000
_cell.length_b   1.000
_cell.length_c   1.000
_cell.angle_alpha   90.00
_cell.angle_beta   90.00
_cell.angle_gamma   90.00
#
_symmetry.space_group_name_H-M   'P 1'
#
loop_
_entity.id
_entity.type
_entity.pdbx_description
1 polymer ?
#
loop_
_entity_poly.entity_id
_entity_poly.type
_entity_poly.pdbx_seq_one_letter_code
_entity_poly.pdbx_strand_id
1 'polypeptide(L)'
;MSARVLTVALDGSGDFLTVQDAIDVVPLGNSCRCVIRVAPGIYRQPVYIPKTKNLITIAGIRPEDTVLSWNNTAANIDHHQPSRVIGTGTFGCGSTIVEGEDFIAENITFENFAPEGSGQAVAIRVTADRCAFYNCRFLGWQDTLYLHYGKQYLKDCYIEGSVDFIFGNSTALLEHCHIHCKSAGFITAQSRKSSQETTGYVFLR
;
A
#
# COMPACT_ATOMS: atom_id res chain seq x y z
N MET A 1 10.64 20.45 -15.09
CA MET A 1 10.59 19.17 -15.82
C MET A 1 9.15 18.68 -15.81
N SER A 2 8.62 18.25 -16.95
CA SER A 2 7.24 17.73 -17.04
C SER A 2 7.13 16.40 -16.30
N ALA A 3 5.96 16.10 -15.72
CA ALA A 3 5.70 14.82 -15.09
C ALA A 3 5.82 13.68 -16.13
N ARG A 4 6.52 12.59 -15.77
CA ARG A 4 6.63 11.39 -16.62
C ARG A 4 5.40 10.53 -16.41
N VAL A 5 4.67 10.21 -17.47
CA VAL A 5 3.49 9.32 -17.40
C VAL A 5 3.84 7.96 -18.02
N LEU A 6 3.56 6.87 -17.31
CA LEU A 6 3.65 5.49 -17.78
C LEU A 6 2.26 4.86 -17.71
N THR A 7 1.95 3.94 -18.61
CA THR A 7 0.67 3.24 -18.64
C THR A 7 0.84 1.74 -18.44
N VAL A 8 -0.09 1.13 -17.71
CA VAL A 8 -0.09 -0.31 -17.41
C VAL A 8 -1.45 -0.88 -17.78
N ALA A 9 -1.49 -1.91 -18.62
CA ALA A 9 -2.73 -2.57 -19.03
C ALA A 9 -2.51 -4.08 -19.28
N LEU A 10 -3.37 -4.92 -18.70
CA LEU A 10 -3.26 -6.38 -18.82
C LEU A 10 -3.51 -6.90 -20.25
N ASP A 11 -4.24 -6.14 -21.06
CA ASP A 11 -4.55 -6.46 -22.46
C ASP A 11 -3.43 -6.07 -23.45
N GLY A 12 -2.35 -5.46 -22.94
CA GLY A 12 -1.22 -5.00 -23.75
C GLY A 12 -1.43 -3.65 -24.42
N SER A 13 -2.50 -2.91 -24.10
CA SER A 13 -2.74 -1.57 -24.66
C SER A 13 -1.87 -0.47 -24.03
N GLY A 14 -1.16 -0.77 -22.94
CA GLY A 14 -0.29 0.14 -22.21
C GLY A 14 1.20 -0.11 -22.47
N ASP A 15 2.05 0.75 -21.91
CA ASP A 15 3.51 0.63 -21.99
C ASP A 15 4.04 -0.65 -21.32
N PHE A 16 3.34 -1.12 -20.27
CA PHE A 16 3.68 -2.31 -19.49
C PHE A 16 2.47 -3.20 -19.24
N LEU A 17 2.71 -4.50 -19.08
CA LEU A 17 1.68 -5.46 -18.64
C LEU A 17 1.53 -5.46 -17.12
N THR A 18 2.60 -5.14 -16.40
CA THR A 18 2.64 -5.21 -14.93
C THR A 18 2.97 -3.88 -14.28
N VAL A 19 2.51 -3.70 -13.04
CA VAL A 19 2.81 -2.50 -12.24
C VAL A 19 4.27 -2.48 -11.80
N GLN A 20 4.85 -3.64 -11.48
CA GLN A 20 6.27 -3.72 -11.10
C GLN A 20 7.19 -3.30 -12.26
N ASP A 21 6.92 -3.73 -13.49
CA ASP A 21 7.76 -3.34 -14.65
C ASP A 21 7.75 -1.81 -14.85
N ALA A 22 6.60 -1.17 -14.68
CA ALA A 22 6.49 0.29 -14.76
C ALA A 22 7.26 1.00 -13.64
N ILE A 23 7.25 0.45 -12.41
CA ILE A 23 8.08 0.95 -11.30
C ILE A 23 9.57 0.75 -11.62
N ASP A 24 9.92 -0.37 -12.23
CA ASP A 24 11.31 -0.77 -12.49
C ASP A 24 12.04 0.18 -13.45
N VAL A 25 11.33 0.79 -14.40
CA VAL A 25 11.89 1.80 -15.31
C VAL A 25 11.99 3.22 -14.74
N VAL A 26 11.44 3.48 -13.54
CA VAL A 26 11.63 4.76 -12.85
C VAL A 26 13.10 4.85 -12.42
N PRO A 27 13.82 5.95 -12.72
CA PRO A 27 15.24 6.07 -12.40
C PRO A 27 15.51 5.99 -10.89
N LEU A 28 16.69 5.48 -10.53
CA LEU A 28 17.21 5.62 -9.17
C LEU A 28 17.45 7.10 -8.86
N GLY A 29 17.11 7.54 -7.65
CA GLY A 29 17.22 8.95 -7.25
C GLY A 29 16.22 9.86 -7.96
N ASN A 30 15.08 9.31 -8.39
CA ASN A 30 14.05 10.07 -9.10
C ASN A 30 13.66 11.35 -8.34
N SER A 31 13.81 12.50 -9.02
CA SER A 31 13.55 13.83 -8.47
C SER A 31 12.33 14.52 -9.11
N CYS A 32 11.65 13.83 -10.03
CA CYS A 32 10.48 14.34 -10.74
C CYS A 32 9.31 13.37 -10.62
N ARG A 33 8.10 13.89 -10.38
CA ARG A 33 6.89 13.07 -10.26
C ARG A 33 6.72 12.13 -11.47
N CYS A 34 6.68 10.82 -11.22
CA CYS A 34 6.34 9.81 -12.22
C CYS A 34 4.96 9.24 -11.90
N VAL A 35 4.01 9.38 -12.84
CA VAL A 35 2.63 8.91 -12.71
C VAL A 35 2.48 7.62 -13.51
N ILE A 36 2.16 6.53 -12.82
CA ILE A 36 1.85 5.22 -13.39
C ILE A 36 0.33 5.09 -13.43
N ARG A 37 -0.25 5.20 -14.62
CA ARG A 37 -1.69 5.01 -14.86
C ARG A 37 -1.98 3.55 -15.09
N VAL A 38 -2.84 2.96 -14.28
CA VAL A 38 -3.16 1.54 -14.31
C VAL A 38 -4.59 1.37 -14.81
N ALA A 39 -4.75 0.61 -15.89
CA ALA A 39 -6.05 0.30 -16.46
C ALA A 39 -6.90 -0.59 -15.52
N PRO A 40 -8.22 -0.72 -15.76
CA PRO A 40 -9.05 -1.71 -15.09
C PRO A 40 -8.47 -3.13 -15.21
N GLY A 41 -8.43 -3.85 -14.09
CA GLY A 41 -7.89 -5.20 -14.00
C GLY A 41 -7.50 -5.60 -12.58
N ILE A 42 -7.38 -6.92 -12.37
CA ILE A 42 -6.81 -7.50 -11.14
C ILE A 42 -5.36 -7.89 -11.44
N TYR A 43 -4.42 -7.13 -10.89
CA TYR A 43 -2.99 -7.32 -11.06
C TYR A 43 -2.46 -8.22 -9.94
N ARG A 44 -2.31 -9.51 -10.25
CA ARG A 44 -1.89 -10.55 -9.29
C ARG A 44 -0.38 -10.68 -9.21
N GLN A 45 0.24 -9.79 -8.45
CA GLN A 45 1.67 -9.85 -8.15
C GLN A 45 2.03 -9.04 -6.91
N PRO A 46 3.11 -9.39 -6.21
CA PRO A 46 3.74 -8.51 -5.24
C PRO A 46 4.27 -7.24 -5.91
N VAL A 47 4.03 -6.08 -5.29
CA VAL A 47 4.49 -4.78 -5.78
C VAL A 47 5.44 -4.15 -4.75
N TYR A 48 6.62 -3.73 -5.18
CA TYR A 48 7.64 -3.11 -4.33
C TYR A 48 8.11 -1.77 -4.91
N ILE A 49 7.91 -0.70 -4.14
CA ILE A 49 8.39 0.65 -4.42
C ILE A 49 9.60 0.90 -3.52
N PRO A 50 10.84 0.84 -4.05
CA PRO A 50 12.04 0.97 -3.24
C PRO A 50 12.26 2.42 -2.77
N LYS A 51 12.94 2.57 -1.62
CA LYS A 51 13.39 3.87 -1.08
C LYS A 51 14.27 4.73 -1.99
N THR A 52 14.77 4.16 -3.08
CA THR A 52 15.58 4.86 -4.09
C THR A 52 14.72 5.45 -5.22
N LYS A 53 13.40 5.23 -5.21
CA LYS A 53 12.47 5.66 -6.26
C LYS A 53 11.31 6.46 -5.64
N ASN A 54 11.64 7.69 -5.25
CA ASN A 54 10.68 8.63 -4.67
C ASN A 54 9.77 9.25 -5.74
N LEU A 55 8.74 9.98 -5.30
CA LEU A 55 7.84 10.77 -6.16
C LEU A 55 7.09 9.92 -7.20
N ILE A 56 6.71 8.69 -6.86
CA ILE A 56 5.84 7.84 -7.70
C ILE A 56 4.38 8.09 -7.33
N THR A 57 3.52 8.22 -8.34
CA THR A 57 2.07 8.14 -8.20
C THR A 57 1.56 6.91 -8.92
N ILE A 58 0.73 6.08 -8.28
CA ILE A 58 -0.01 5.00 -8.93
C ILE A 58 -1.48 5.40 -8.96
N ALA A 59 -2.06 5.51 -10.16
CA ALA A 59 -3.43 6.00 -10.33
C ALA A 59 -4.27 5.04 -11.19
N GLY A 60 -5.37 4.56 -10.64
CA GLY A 60 -6.44 3.87 -11.37
C GLY A 60 -7.51 4.84 -11.88
N ILE A 61 -8.59 4.29 -12.45
CA ILE A 61 -9.78 5.07 -12.86
C ILE A 61 -10.83 5.08 -11.75
N ARG A 62 -11.12 3.89 -11.20
CA ARG A 62 -12.02 3.69 -10.06
C ARG A 62 -11.41 2.61 -9.16
N PRO A 63 -11.49 2.76 -7.84
CA PRO A 63 -10.87 1.79 -6.95
C PRO A 63 -11.47 0.38 -7.08
N GLU A 64 -12.75 0.24 -7.48
CA GLU A 64 -13.40 -1.05 -7.73
C GLU A 64 -12.83 -1.81 -8.92
N ASP A 65 -12.27 -1.11 -9.91
CA ASP A 65 -11.90 -1.67 -11.20
C ASP A 65 -10.42 -2.05 -11.28
N THR A 66 -9.57 -1.38 -10.50
CA THR A 66 -8.12 -1.58 -10.52
C THR A 66 -7.65 -2.09 -9.17
N VAL A 67 -7.22 -3.35 -9.12
CA VAL A 67 -6.87 -4.05 -7.88
C VAL A 67 -5.44 -4.57 -7.95
N LEU A 68 -4.58 -4.15 -7.03
CA LEU A 68 -3.28 -4.75 -6.78
C LEU A 68 -3.42 -5.79 -5.68
N SER A 69 -3.20 -7.06 -6.02
CA SER A 69 -3.64 -8.18 -5.19
C SER A 69 -2.56 -9.25 -5.06
N TRP A 70 -2.28 -9.68 -3.82
CA TRP A 70 -1.45 -10.84 -3.53
C TRP A 70 -1.94 -11.57 -2.26
N ASN A 71 -1.30 -12.66 -1.84
CA ASN A 71 -1.77 -13.47 -0.71
C ASN A 71 -0.65 -13.92 0.24
N ASN A 72 0.42 -13.13 0.34
CA ASN A 72 1.47 -13.41 1.31
C ASN A 72 0.92 -13.34 2.74
N THR A 73 1.39 -14.25 3.59
CA THR A 73 1.15 -14.23 5.03
C THR A 73 2.49 -14.09 5.73
N ALA A 74 2.48 -13.75 7.02
CA ALA A 74 3.72 -13.68 7.79
C ALA A 74 4.53 -15.00 7.77
N ALA A 75 3.86 -16.15 7.61
CA ALA A 75 4.48 -17.47 7.56
C ALA A 75 4.90 -17.91 6.15
N ASN A 76 4.33 -17.30 5.10
CA ASN A 76 4.58 -17.69 3.71
C ASN A 76 4.65 -16.46 2.81
N ILE A 77 5.86 -16.12 2.38
CA ILE A 77 6.15 -14.96 1.55
C ILE A 77 6.73 -15.44 0.23
N ASP A 78 5.96 -15.28 -0.85
CA ASP A 78 6.42 -15.37 -2.23
C ASP A 78 6.56 -13.94 -2.79
N HIS A 79 7.80 -13.53 -3.07
CA HIS A 79 8.09 -12.20 -3.58
C HIS A 79 9.34 -12.21 -4.45
N HIS A 80 9.33 -11.42 -5.53
CA HIS A 80 10.47 -11.24 -6.42
C HIS A 80 11.67 -10.51 -5.77
N GLN A 81 11.53 -10.03 -4.53
CA GLN A 81 12.58 -9.37 -3.76
C GLN A 81 13.03 -10.30 -2.64
N PRO A 82 14.34 -10.36 -2.34
CA PRO A 82 14.85 -11.20 -1.27
C PRO A 82 14.44 -10.65 0.10
N SER A 83 14.32 -11.52 1.10
CA SER A 83 13.94 -11.15 2.48
C SER A 83 14.88 -10.12 3.13
N ARG A 84 16.15 -10.03 2.71
CA ARG A 84 17.07 -8.97 3.16
C ARG A 84 16.67 -7.56 2.72
N VAL A 85 15.81 -7.44 1.71
CA VAL A 85 15.31 -6.16 1.17
C VAL A 85 13.95 -5.84 1.77
N ILE A 86 12.99 -6.76 1.70
CA ILE A 86 11.60 -6.51 2.11
C ILE A 86 11.28 -6.91 3.56
N GLY A 87 12.19 -7.66 4.20
CA GLY A 87 12.04 -8.23 5.54
C GLY A 87 11.42 -9.62 5.56
N THR A 88 10.94 -10.02 6.74
CA THR A 88 10.30 -11.33 7.01
C THR A 88 9.06 -11.11 7.89
N GLY A 89 8.26 -12.16 8.11
CA GLY A 89 7.07 -12.08 8.95
C GLY A 89 6.05 -11.07 8.43
N THR A 90 5.28 -10.46 9.35
CA THR A 90 4.31 -9.42 9.02
C THR A 90 4.94 -8.27 8.22
N PHE A 91 6.18 -7.89 8.55
CA PHE A 91 6.88 -6.81 7.87
C PHE A 91 7.16 -7.13 6.39
N GLY A 92 7.47 -8.38 6.06
CA GLY A 92 7.79 -8.79 4.69
C GLY A 92 6.60 -9.25 3.85
N CYS A 93 5.42 -9.46 4.45
CA CYS A 93 4.29 -10.10 3.77
C CYS A 93 3.32 -9.15 3.04
N GLY A 94 3.67 -7.87 2.88
CA GLY A 94 2.85 -6.91 2.16
C GLY A 94 2.62 -7.31 0.70
N SER A 95 1.36 -7.33 0.26
CA SER A 95 1.03 -7.49 -1.17
C SER A 95 1.58 -6.30 -1.97
N THR A 96 1.51 -5.11 -1.40
CA THR A 96 2.28 -3.94 -1.82
C THR A 96 3.19 -3.45 -0.70
N ILE A 97 4.44 -3.11 -1.02
CA ILE A 97 5.42 -2.55 -0.09
C ILE A 97 5.91 -1.22 -0.64
N VAL A 98 5.68 -0.15 0.13
CA VAL A 98 6.09 1.22 -0.20
C VAL A 98 7.21 1.66 0.74
N GLU A 99 8.38 1.92 0.18
CA GLU A 99 9.53 2.51 0.89
C GLU A 99 10.04 3.81 0.24
N GLY A 100 9.55 4.15 -0.96
CA GLY A 100 9.82 5.43 -1.64
C GLY A 100 9.01 6.57 -1.03
N GLU A 101 9.68 7.68 -0.74
CA GLU A 101 9.05 8.88 -0.17
C GLU A 101 8.20 9.64 -1.19
N ASP A 102 7.30 10.47 -0.67
CA ASP A 102 6.38 11.28 -1.46
C ASP A 102 5.48 10.45 -2.38
N PHE A 103 5.22 9.18 -2.04
CA PHE A 103 4.36 8.27 -2.81
C PHE A 103 2.89 8.72 -2.76
N ILE A 104 2.20 8.59 -3.89
CA ILE A 104 0.76 8.86 -3.97
C ILE A 104 0.04 7.66 -4.60
N ALA A 105 -1.11 7.28 -4.06
CA ALA A 105 -2.04 6.39 -4.73
C ALA A 105 -3.43 7.03 -4.89
N GLU A 106 -4.05 6.82 -6.04
CA GLU A 106 -5.37 7.38 -6.36
C GLU A 106 -6.27 6.34 -7.04
N ASN A 107 -7.52 6.23 -6.60
CA ASN A 107 -8.56 5.43 -7.26
C ASN A 107 -8.15 3.97 -7.53
N ILE A 108 -7.52 3.33 -6.55
CA ILE A 108 -7.01 1.95 -6.68
C ILE A 108 -7.29 1.14 -5.40
N THR A 109 -7.40 -0.18 -5.55
CA THR A 109 -7.49 -1.12 -4.43
C THR A 109 -6.14 -1.78 -4.16
N PHE A 110 -5.72 -1.82 -2.90
CA PHE A 110 -4.68 -2.71 -2.39
C PHE A 110 -5.36 -3.86 -1.63
N GLU A 111 -5.09 -5.09 -2.04
CA GLU A 111 -5.73 -6.29 -1.48
C GLU A 111 -4.69 -7.32 -1.05
N ASN A 112 -4.92 -7.92 0.12
CA ASN A 112 -4.40 -9.24 0.44
C ASN A 112 -5.54 -10.25 0.45
N PHE A 113 -5.54 -11.20 -0.48
CA PHE A 113 -6.61 -12.19 -0.64
C PHE A 113 -6.39 -13.48 0.15
N ALA A 114 -5.42 -13.54 1.07
CA ALA A 114 -5.30 -14.67 1.99
C ALA A 114 -6.63 -14.87 2.75
N PRO A 115 -7.08 -16.13 2.93
CA PRO A 115 -8.37 -16.40 3.57
C PRO A 115 -8.39 -16.01 5.05
N GLU A 116 -9.58 -15.81 5.62
CA GLU A 116 -9.73 -15.61 7.07
C GLU A 116 -9.09 -16.77 7.84
N GLY A 117 -8.43 -16.46 8.96
CA GLY A 117 -7.69 -17.47 9.74
C GLY A 117 -6.27 -17.75 9.25
N SER A 118 -5.78 -17.08 8.22
CA SER A 118 -4.39 -17.20 7.73
C SER A 118 -3.33 -16.54 8.63
N GLY A 119 -3.74 -15.91 9.72
CA GLY A 119 -2.88 -15.03 10.52
C GLY A 119 -2.63 -13.68 9.82
N GLN A 120 -1.48 -13.07 10.09
CA GLN A 120 -1.14 -11.74 9.56
C GLN A 120 -0.94 -11.78 8.04
N ALA A 121 -1.68 -10.93 7.33
CA ALA A 121 -1.65 -10.87 5.87
C ALA A 121 -1.87 -9.43 5.38
N VAL A 122 -0.77 -8.74 5.10
CA VAL A 122 -0.77 -7.29 4.84
C VAL A 122 -1.14 -6.99 3.39
N ALA A 123 -2.13 -6.11 3.17
CA ALA A 123 -2.49 -5.61 1.84
C ALA A 123 -1.45 -4.57 1.37
N ILE A 124 -1.09 -3.64 2.24
CA ILE A 124 -0.03 -2.67 1.98
C ILE A 124 0.77 -2.35 3.24
N ARG A 125 2.09 -2.31 3.09
CA ARG A 125 3.01 -1.73 4.08
C ARG A 125 3.59 -0.42 3.57
N VAL A 126 3.55 0.61 4.41
CA VAL A 126 4.12 1.93 4.10
C VAL A 126 5.20 2.29 5.12
N THR A 127 6.45 2.26 4.68
CA THR A 127 7.65 2.69 5.43
C THR A 127 8.30 3.85 4.68
N ALA A 128 7.58 4.97 4.60
CA ALA A 128 8.00 6.13 3.81
C ALA A 128 7.33 7.42 4.32
N ASP A 129 8.02 8.55 4.17
CA ASP A 129 7.49 9.85 4.59
C ASP A 129 6.71 10.55 3.49
N ARG A 130 5.71 11.35 3.89
CA ARG A 130 4.87 12.18 3.00
C ARG A 130 4.09 11.36 1.96
N CYS A 131 3.56 10.22 2.37
CA CYS A 131 2.72 9.39 1.50
C CYS A 131 1.25 9.82 1.55
N ALA A 132 0.55 9.80 0.42
CA ALA A 132 -0.87 10.15 0.35
C ALA A 132 -1.69 9.12 -0.42
N PHE A 133 -2.92 8.89 0.01
CA PHE A 133 -3.87 7.95 -0.60
C PHE A 133 -5.22 8.65 -0.75
N TYR A 134 -5.74 8.70 -1.97
CA TYR A 134 -7.01 9.35 -2.27
C TYR A 134 -7.97 8.36 -2.91
N ASN A 135 -9.16 8.22 -2.34
CA ASN A 135 -10.19 7.32 -2.85
C ASN A 135 -9.66 5.89 -3.13
N CYS A 136 -8.87 5.39 -2.18
CA CYS A 136 -8.28 4.04 -2.27
C CYS A 136 -9.06 3.06 -1.39
N ARG A 137 -8.94 1.77 -1.72
CA ARG A 137 -9.49 0.68 -0.92
C ARG A 137 -8.37 -0.19 -0.36
N PHE A 138 -8.48 -0.60 0.89
CA PHE A 138 -7.53 -1.49 1.56
C PHE A 138 -8.29 -2.71 2.06
N LEU A 139 -8.08 -3.86 1.43
CA LEU A 139 -8.88 -5.07 1.64
C LEU A 139 -8.02 -6.19 2.22
N GLY A 140 -8.49 -6.81 3.30
CA GLY A 140 -7.78 -7.91 3.96
C GLY A 140 -8.58 -8.49 5.12
N TRP A 141 -7.86 -9.14 6.03
CA TRP A 141 -8.38 -9.68 7.29
C TRP A 141 -7.55 -9.16 8.46
N GLN A 142 -6.59 -9.94 8.97
CA GLN A 142 -5.68 -9.51 10.02
C GLN A 142 -4.52 -8.72 9.42
N ASP A 143 -4.18 -7.59 10.04
CA ASP A 143 -3.05 -6.71 9.66
C ASP A 143 -3.17 -6.10 8.24
N THR A 144 -4.37 -5.71 7.78
CA THR A 144 -4.59 -5.21 6.41
C THR A 144 -3.69 -4.03 6.01
N LEU A 145 -3.67 -2.96 6.81
CA LEU A 145 -3.03 -1.68 6.49
C LEU A 145 -1.91 -1.38 7.49
N TYR A 146 -0.67 -1.64 7.05
CA TYR A 146 0.51 -1.43 7.87
C TYR A 146 1.10 -0.04 7.65
N LEU A 147 0.61 0.93 8.42
CA LEU A 147 1.13 2.30 8.50
C LEU A 147 2.40 2.31 9.39
N HIS A 148 3.48 1.74 8.87
CA HIS A 148 4.67 1.42 9.65
C HIS A 148 5.47 2.65 10.10
N TYR A 149 5.82 3.56 9.18
CA TYR A 149 6.66 4.74 9.46
C TYR A 149 6.36 5.92 8.54
N GLY A 150 6.63 7.14 9.02
CA GLY A 150 6.52 8.39 8.26
C GLY A 150 5.18 9.10 8.45
N LYS A 151 4.99 10.22 7.74
CA LYS A 151 3.71 10.95 7.68
C LYS A 151 2.86 10.42 6.54
N GLN A 152 1.61 10.07 6.83
CA GLN A 152 0.71 9.43 5.88
C GLN A 152 -0.67 10.11 5.92
N TYR A 153 -1.22 10.42 4.76
CA TYR A 153 -2.54 11.05 4.64
C TYR A 153 -3.46 10.15 3.79
N LEU A 154 -4.59 9.76 4.34
CA LEU A 154 -5.59 8.94 3.67
C LEU A 154 -6.87 9.75 3.63
N LYS A 155 -7.42 9.97 2.43
CA LYS A 155 -8.63 10.77 2.23
C LYS A 155 -9.65 10.02 1.38
N ASP A 156 -10.89 10.00 1.85
CA ASP A 156 -12.02 9.36 1.16
C ASP A 156 -11.77 7.87 0.88
N CYS A 157 -10.99 7.19 1.73
CA CYS A 157 -10.60 5.80 1.55
C CYS A 157 -11.57 4.83 2.23
N TYR A 158 -11.62 3.59 1.75
CA TYR A 158 -12.30 2.48 2.41
C TYR A 158 -11.28 1.46 2.93
N ILE A 159 -11.43 1.03 4.18
CA ILE A 159 -10.51 0.11 4.84
C ILE A 159 -11.31 -1.00 5.49
N GLU A 160 -10.97 -2.27 5.22
CA GLU A 160 -11.61 -3.41 5.86
C GLU A 160 -10.63 -4.44 6.43
N GLY A 161 -11.06 -5.10 7.49
CA GLY A 161 -10.31 -6.18 8.13
C GLY A 161 -10.99 -6.69 9.40
N SER A 162 -10.25 -7.44 10.19
CA SER A 162 -10.72 -8.06 11.44
C SER A 162 -9.83 -7.67 12.63
N VAL A 163 -8.68 -8.30 12.79
CA VAL A 163 -7.74 -8.06 13.89
C VAL A 163 -6.66 -7.08 13.45
N ASP A 164 -6.42 -6.05 14.26
CA ASP A 164 -5.31 -5.09 14.12
C ASP A 164 -5.15 -4.50 12.71
N PHE A 165 -6.26 -4.32 11.98
CA PHE A 165 -6.21 -4.12 10.54
C PHE A 165 -5.74 -2.71 10.10
N ILE A 166 -5.55 -1.78 11.05
CA ILE A 166 -4.81 -0.52 10.87
C ILE A 166 -3.74 -0.43 11.96
N PHE A 167 -2.47 -0.66 11.62
CA PHE A 167 -1.42 -0.84 12.64
C PHE A 167 -0.06 -0.28 12.24
N GLY A 168 0.84 -0.16 13.24
CA GLY A 168 2.18 0.40 13.10
C GLY A 168 2.42 1.68 13.91
N ASN A 169 3.45 2.45 13.53
CA ASN A 169 3.92 3.62 14.28
C ASN A 169 4.08 4.88 13.42
N SER A 170 3.29 5.05 12.36
CA SER A 170 3.31 6.28 11.57
C SER A 170 2.58 7.44 12.29
N THR A 171 2.76 8.66 11.76
CA THR A 171 1.83 9.77 11.99
C THR A 171 0.84 9.75 10.83
N ALA A 172 -0.41 9.34 11.09
CA ALA A 172 -1.43 9.21 10.05
C ALA A 172 -2.67 10.04 10.31
N LEU A 173 -3.16 10.72 9.28
CA LEU A 173 -4.47 11.34 9.24
C LEU A 173 -5.34 10.57 8.26
N LEU A 174 -6.45 10.03 8.75
CA LEU A 174 -7.49 9.37 7.96
C LEU A 174 -8.72 10.26 7.95
N GLU A 175 -8.89 11.01 6.86
CA GLU A 175 -9.97 11.98 6.66
C GLU A 175 -11.07 11.38 5.78
N HIS A 176 -12.33 11.48 6.22
CA HIS A 176 -13.51 10.98 5.51
C HIS A 176 -13.41 9.50 5.10
N CYS A 177 -12.66 8.70 5.85
CA CYS A 177 -12.48 7.28 5.55
C CYS A 177 -13.64 6.42 6.09
N HIS A 178 -14.05 5.40 5.33
CA HIS A 178 -14.95 4.36 5.80
C HIS A 178 -14.15 3.18 6.37
N ILE A 179 -14.47 2.79 7.61
CA ILE A 179 -13.80 1.71 8.32
C ILE A 179 -14.81 0.58 8.52
N HIS A 180 -14.54 -0.58 7.92
CA HIS A 180 -15.43 -1.73 7.93
C HIS A 180 -14.81 -2.92 8.68
N CYS A 181 -15.43 -3.31 9.80
CA CYS A 181 -15.02 -4.51 10.54
C CYS A 181 -15.74 -5.74 9.96
N LYS A 182 -14.99 -6.68 9.39
CA LYS A 182 -15.53 -7.89 8.75
C LYS A 182 -15.91 -8.97 9.76
N SER A 183 -15.21 -9.02 10.88
CA SER A 183 -15.46 -9.93 12.00
C SER A 183 -14.98 -9.28 13.31
N ALA A 184 -15.14 -9.98 14.44
CA ALA A 184 -14.67 -9.49 15.73
C ALA A 184 -13.14 -9.29 15.73
N GLY A 185 -12.67 -8.21 16.36
CA GLY A 185 -11.26 -7.88 16.42
C GLY A 185 -11.04 -6.44 16.88
N PHE A 186 -9.96 -5.83 16.39
CA PHE A 186 -9.55 -4.48 16.76
C PHE A 186 -9.31 -3.66 15.50
N ILE A 187 -9.84 -2.45 15.48
CA ILE A 187 -9.63 -1.53 14.36
C ILE A 187 -8.16 -1.10 14.28
N THR A 188 -7.55 -0.79 15.42
CA THR A 188 -6.19 -0.27 15.48
C THR A 188 -5.28 -1.03 16.44
N ALA A 189 -4.01 -1.15 16.05
CA ALA A 189 -2.92 -1.57 16.92
C ALA A 189 -1.73 -0.59 16.75
N GLN A 190 -1.89 0.61 17.31
CA GLN A 190 -0.88 1.66 17.23
C GLN A 190 0.29 1.32 18.16
N SER A 191 1.52 1.41 17.67
CA SER A 191 2.73 0.90 18.34
C SER A 191 3.72 2.00 18.79
N ARG A 192 3.22 3.13 19.28
CA ARG A 192 4.04 4.21 19.85
C ARG A 192 4.80 3.68 21.06
N LYS A 193 6.13 3.81 21.04
CA LYS A 193 7.03 3.20 22.04
C LYS A 193 7.36 4.12 23.20
N SER A 194 7.22 5.43 23.02
CA SER A 194 7.49 6.41 24.07
C SER A 194 6.61 7.65 23.96
N SER A 195 6.46 8.39 25.05
CA SER A 195 5.73 9.66 25.07
C SER A 195 6.38 10.77 24.25
N GLN A 196 7.65 10.61 23.86
CA GLN A 196 8.39 11.58 23.04
C GLN A 196 8.16 11.39 21.54
N GLU A 197 7.61 10.26 21.11
CA GLU A 197 7.23 10.04 19.73
C GLU A 197 5.96 10.86 19.40
N THR A 198 6.01 11.61 18.30
CA THR A 198 4.89 12.39 17.76
C THR A 198 4.03 11.60 16.78
N THR A 199 4.07 10.27 16.89
CA THR A 199 3.32 9.32 16.06
C THR A 199 1.95 9.06 16.66
N GLY A 200 1.02 8.61 15.82
CA GLY A 200 -0.38 8.42 16.20
C GLY A 200 -1.30 8.48 15.00
N TYR A 201 -2.51 7.99 15.19
CA TYR A 201 -3.56 7.99 14.18
C TYR A 201 -4.66 8.97 14.57
N VAL A 202 -5.02 9.83 13.63
CA VAL A 202 -6.14 10.76 13.75
C VAL A 202 -7.19 10.36 12.72
N PHE A 203 -8.41 10.12 13.19
CA PHE A 203 -9.56 9.84 12.35
C PHE A 203 -10.42 11.09 12.32
N LEU A 204 -10.49 11.73 11.16
CA LEU A 204 -11.23 12.96 10.94
C LEU A 204 -12.41 12.68 10.01
N ARG A 205 -13.57 13.24 10.35
CA ARG A 205 -14.82 13.09 9.61
C ARG A 205 -15.26 14.42 9.05
#